data_AF-A0A5C8TZ53-F1
#
_entry.id   AF-A0A5C8TZ53-F1
#
_cell.length_a   1.000
_cell.length_b   1.000
_cell.length_c   1.000
_cell.angle_alpha   90.00
_cell.angle_beta   90.00
_cell.angle_gamma   90.00
#
_symmetry.space_group_name_H-M   'P 1'
#
loop_
_entity.id
_entity.type
_entity.pdbx_description
1 polymer ?
#
loop_
_entity_poly.entity_id
_entity_poly.type
_entity_poly.pdbx_seq_one_letter_code
_entity_poly.pdbx_strand_id
1 'polypeptide(L)' 'MNAEERLAELMAGDQRRQARRRSALREKGMTQQNVWVPAELRDLIDKSIADGRFSNRSEAISWALQKAFKEANAA' A
#
# COMPACT_ATOMS: atom_id res chain seq x y z
N MET A 1 15.92 -18.88 -24.77
CA MET A 1 15.44 -17.90 -23.78
C MET A 1 16.58 -17.59 -22.83
N ASN A 2 17.08 -16.36 -22.85
CA ASN A 2 18.19 -15.93 -21.99
C ASN A 2 17.70 -15.45 -20.61
N ALA A 3 18.62 -15.13 -19.70
CA ALA A 3 18.28 -14.70 -18.34
C ALA A 3 17.52 -13.35 -18.31
N GLU A 4 17.84 -12.45 -19.24
CA GLU A 4 17.22 -11.14 -19.37
C GLU A 4 15.75 -11.25 -19.82
N GLU A 5 15.47 -12.12 -20.79
CA GLU A 5 14.12 -12.41 -21.28
C GLU A 5 13.24 -12.99 -20.18
N ARG A 6 13.77 -13.90 -19.34
CA ARG A 6 13.05 -14.44 -18.19
C ARG A 6 12.74 -13.37 -17.14
N LEU A 7 13.70 -12.50 -16.84
CA LEU A 7 13.50 -11.40 -15.91
C LEU A 7 12.44 -10.42 -16.43
N ALA A 8 12.52 -10.06 -17.72
CA ALA A 8 11.55 -9.19 -18.37
C ALA A 8 10.13 -9.78 -18.32
N GLU A 9 9.98 -11.08 -18.56
CA GLU A 9 8.69 -11.76 -18.49
C GLU A 9 8.11 -11.77 -17.07
N LEU A 10 8.93 -12.04 -16.05
CA LEU A 10 8.52 -11.97 -14.64
C LEU A 10 8.04 -10.57 -14.26
N MET A 11 8.82 -9.54 -14.61
CA MET A 11 8.47 -8.14 -14.35
C MET A 11 7.17 -7.73 -15.05
N ALA A 12 6.97 -8.16 -16.31
CA ALA A 12 5.72 -7.92 -17.04
C ALA A 12 4.53 -8.65 -16.40
N GLY A 13 4.75 -9.83 -15.83
CA GLY A 13 3.75 -10.55 -15.04
C GLY A 13 3.35 -9.77 -13.78
N ASP A 14 4.33 -9.25 -13.05
CA ASP A 14 4.13 -8.46 -11.83
C ASP A 14 3.36 -7.17 -12.10
N GLN A 15 3.75 -6.45 -13.15
CA GLN A 15 3.04 -5.24 -13.59
C GLN A 15 1.57 -5.53 -13.92
N ARG A 16 1.29 -6.64 -14.62
CA ARG A 16 -0.09 -7.07 -14.93
C ARG A 16 -0.88 -7.42 -13.68
N ARG A 17 -0.27 -8.05 -12.67
CA ARG A 17 -0.94 -8.35 -11.38
C ARG A 17 -1.23 -7.06 -10.61
N GLN A 18 -0.28 -6.14 -10.56
CA GLN A 18 -0.48 -4.84 -9.91
C GLN A 18 -1.56 -4.00 -10.60
N ALA A 19 -1.58 -3.98 -11.95
CA ALA A 19 -2.60 -3.26 -12.72
C ALA A 19 -4.01 -3.79 -12.42
N ARG A 20 -4.19 -5.12 -12.44
CA ARG A 20 -5.47 -5.76 -12.09
C ARG A 20 -5.91 -5.42 -10.67
N ARG A 21 -5.00 -5.47 -9.70
CA ARG A 21 -5.28 -5.08 -8.32
C ARG A 21 -5.74 -3.62 -8.22
N ARG A 22 -5.07 -2.70 -8.92
CA ARG A 22 -5.45 -1.27 -8.93
C ARG A 22 -6.83 -1.05 -9.54
N SER A 23 -7.15 -1.71 -10.65
CA SER A 23 -8.48 -1.62 -11.27
C SER A 23 -9.57 -2.10 -10.32
N ALA A 24 -9.39 -3.27 -9.70
CA ALA A 24 -10.34 -3.81 -8.73
C ALA A 24 -10.54 -2.91 -7.49
N LEU A 25 -9.50 -2.17 -7.07
CA LEU A 25 -9.64 -1.19 -5.99
C LEU A 25 -10.44 0.03 -6.43
N ARG A 26 -10.22 0.53 -7.65
CA ARG A 26 -10.98 1.66 -8.21
C ARG A 26 -12.45 1.32 -8.39
N GLU A 27 -12.77 0.11 -8.85
CA GLU A 27 -14.15 -0.39 -8.96
C GLU A 27 -14.87 -0.40 -7.60
N LYS A 28 -14.12 -0.54 -6.50
CA LYS A 28 -14.63 -0.43 -5.12
C LYS A 28 -14.71 1.01 -4.59
N GLY A 29 -14.51 2.01 -5.44
CA GLY A 29 -14.49 3.43 -5.06
C GLY A 29 -13.23 3.87 -4.31
N MET A 30 -12.21 3.02 -4.20
CA MET A 30 -10.96 3.38 -3.53
C MET A 30 -10.11 4.27 -4.44
N THR A 31 -9.48 5.28 -3.85
CA THR A 31 -8.55 6.16 -4.56
C THR A 31 -7.13 5.93 -4.05
N GLN A 32 -6.16 5.89 -4.97
CA GLN A 32 -4.74 5.80 -4.64
C GLN A 32 -4.18 7.20 -4.42
N GLN A 33 -3.48 7.41 -3.31
CA GLN A 33 -2.71 8.63 -3.05
C GLN A 33 -1.25 8.29 -2.77
N ASN A 34 -0.34 9.10 -3.31
CA ASN A 34 1.09 9.00 -3.03
C ASN A 34 1.48 10.21 -2.17
N VAL A 35 2.14 9.95 -1.05
CA VAL A 35 2.56 10.98 -0.09
C VAL A 35 4.01 10.76 0.28
N TRP A 36 4.73 11.85 0.52
CA TRP A 36 6.06 11.82 1.10
C TRP A 36 5.94 11.84 2.62
N VAL A 37 6.64 10.93 3.29
CA VAL A 37 6.65 10.83 4.75
C VAL A 37 8.09 10.78 5.26
N PRO A 38 8.37 11.27 6.48
CA PRO A 38 9.65 11.07 7.13
C PRO A 38 10.01 9.58 7.24
N ALA A 39 11.30 9.26 7.16
CA ALA A 39 11.78 7.87 7.26
C ALA A 39 11.34 7.21 8.58
N GLU A 40 11.43 7.93 9.70
CA GLU A 40 11.01 7.45 11.01
C GLU A 40 9.53 7.03 11.03
N LEU A 41 8.65 7.77 10.35
CA LEU A 41 7.23 7.41 10.27
C LEU A 41 7.03 6.15 9.44
N ARG A 42 7.75 6.00 8.32
CA ARG A 42 7.74 4.76 7.54
C ARG A 42 8.19 3.58 8.39
N ASP A 43 9.25 3.74 9.17
CA ASP A 43 9.79 2.66 9.99
C ASP A 43 8.82 2.24 11.10
N LEU A 44 8.08 3.18 11.69
CA LEU A 44 7.01 2.88 12.65
C LEU A 44 5.85 2.09 12.01
N ILE A 45 5.48 2.44 10.77
CA ILE A 45 4.46 1.69 10.02
C ILE A 45 4.97 0.27 9.73
N ASP A 46 6.22 0.13 9.26
CA ASP A 46 6.82 -1.16 8.94
C ASP A 46 6.97 -2.05 10.17
N LYS A 47 7.35 -1.47 11.31
CA LYS A 47 7.40 -2.17 12.60
C LYS A 47 6.01 -2.68 13.01
N SER A 48 4.97 -1.85 12.86
CA SER A 48 3.60 -2.27 13.20
C SER A 48 3.10 -3.46 12.34
N ILE A 49 3.60 -3.58 11.11
CA ILE A 49 3.32 -4.74 10.25
C ILE A 49 4.13 -5.96 10.70
N ALA A 50 5.43 -5.77 10.98
CA ALA A 50 6.31 -6.83 11.46
C ALA A 50 5.82 -7.43 12.78
N ASP A 51 5.29 -6.59 13.67
CA ASP A 51 4.70 -6.99 14.96
C ASP A 51 3.31 -7.65 14.78
N GLY A 52 2.81 -7.79 13.55
CA GLY A 52 1.55 -8.46 13.24
C GLY A 52 0.28 -7.66 13.53
N ARG A 53 0.41 -6.37 13.91
CA ARG A 53 -0.74 -5.50 14.18
C ARG A 53 -1.55 -5.21 12.92
N PHE A 54 -0.88 -5.12 11.77
CA PHE A 54 -1.51 -4.86 10.47
C PHE A 54 -0.95 -5.79 9.41
N SER A 55 -1.78 -6.19 8.45
CA SER A 55 -1.40 -7.11 7.37
C SER A 55 -0.55 -6.42 6.30
N ASN A 56 -0.66 -5.10 6.16
CA ASN A 56 0.09 -4.29 5.19
C ASN A 56 0.03 -2.79 5.53
N ARG A 57 0.85 -1.99 4.82
CA ARG A 57 0.93 -0.53 5.00
C ARG A 57 -0.41 0.17 4.76
N SER A 58 -1.20 -0.25 3.77
CA SER A 58 -2.47 0.39 3.45
C SER A 58 -3.48 0.26 4.60
N GLU A 59 -3.49 -0.89 5.27
CA GLU A 59 -4.32 -1.12 6.46
C GLU A 59 -3.89 -0.22 7.63
N ALA A 60 -2.58 -0.18 7.92
CA ALA A 60 -2.02 0.67 8.96
C ALA A 60 -2.31 2.17 8.73
N ILE A 61 -2.10 2.65 7.50
CA ILE A 61 -2.36 4.03 7.11
C ILE A 61 -3.86 4.35 7.18
N SER A 62 -4.72 3.45 6.68
CA SER A 62 -6.18 3.64 6.75
C SER A 62 -6.66 3.76 8.20
N TRP A 63 -6.18 2.88 9.09
CA TRP A 63 -6.50 2.95 10.52
C TRP A 63 -6.08 4.29 11.14
N ALA A 64 -4.86 4.75 10.86
CA ALA A 64 -4.33 6.00 11.40
C ALA A 64 -5.12 7.22 10.91
N LEU A 65 -5.41 7.29 9.61
CA LEU A 65 -6.20 8.39 9.02
C LEU A 65 -7.63 8.39 9.54
N GLN A 66 -8.28 7.22 9.63
CA GLN A 66 -9.62 7.13 10.20
C GLN A 66 -9.65 7.62 11.64
N LYS A 67 -8.66 7.23 12.45
CA LYS A 67 -8.57 7.68 13.84
C LYS A 67 -8.41 9.21 13.91
N ALA A 68 -7.43 9.75 13.21
CA ALA A 68 -7.13 11.19 13.23
C ALA A 68 -8.30 12.05 12.73
N PHE A 69 -8.91 11.68 11.60
CA PHE A 69 -10.01 12.46 11.02
C PHE A 69 -11.36 12.22 11.73
N LYS A 70 -11.60 11.05 12.33
CA LYS A 70 -12.79 10.86 13.19
C LYS A 70 -12.69 11.71 14.45
N GLU A 71 -11.52 11.73 15.09
CA GLU A 71 -11.28 12.54 16.29
C GLU A 71 -11.39 14.04 15.99
N ALA A 72 -10.80 14.50 14.87
CA ALA A 72 -10.85 15.91 14.47
C ALA A 72 -12.26 16.42 14.12
N ASN A 73 -13.13 15.56 13.58
CA ASN A 73 -14.50 15.93 13.20
C ASN A 73 -15.54 15.68 14.32
N ALA A 74 -15.11 15.13 15.46
CA ALA A 74 -15.97 14.90 16.63
C ALA A 74 -15.85 16.00 17.70
N ALA A 75 -14.89 16.91 17.54
CA ALA A 75 -14.66 18.09 18.40
C ALA A 75 -15.30 19.33 17.77
#